data_AF-A0A329RL65-F1
#
_entry.id   AF-A0A329RL65-F1
#
_cell.length_a   1.000
_cell.length_b   1.000
_cell.length_c   1.000
_cell.angle_alpha   90.00
_cell.angle_beta   90.00
_cell.angle_gamma   90.00
#
_symmetry.space_group_name_H-M   'P 1'
#
loop_
_entity.id
_entity.type
_entity.pdbx_description
1 polymer ?
#
loop_
_entity_poly.entity_id
_entity_poly.type
_entity_poly.pdbx_seq_one_letter_code
_entity_poly.pdbx_strand_id
1 'polypeptide(L)'
;MLQLVALFKTYQSKRVQVLRWRREQSKLEEAASAHKEEHAKIRDVGISAVLSSDTEESIVVWVNELREEGVPASTKMLTLKACELASDANVKGFEASDKWVNGFKRRNCFSLRDPTRQG
;
A
#
# COMPACT_ATOMS: atom_id res chain seq x y z
N MET A 1 9.11 -36.92 17.94
CA MET A 1 8.17 -36.21 18.85
C MET A 1 8.65 -34.83 19.31
N LEU A 2 9.95 -34.55 19.39
CA LEU A 2 10.48 -33.28 19.92
C LEU A 2 10.27 -32.04 19.02
N GLN A 3 10.11 -32.19 17.70
CA GLN A 3 9.86 -31.05 16.80
C GLN A 3 8.43 -30.46 16.88
N LEU A 4 7.44 -31.22 17.35
CA LEU A 4 6.03 -30.77 17.41
C LEU A 4 5.77 -29.79 18.55
N VAL A 5 6.43 -29.98 19.69
CA VAL A 5 6.20 -29.14 20.88
C VAL A 5 6.78 -27.74 20.68
N ALA A 6 7.86 -27.62 19.91
CA ALA A 6 8.53 -26.34 19.62
C ALA A 6 7.71 -25.43 18.68
N LEU A 7 7.15 -25.96 17.58
CA LEU A 7 6.31 -25.19 16.65
C LEU A 7 4.97 -24.77 17.26
N PHE A 8 4.42 -25.59 18.15
CA PHE A 8 3.16 -25.29 18.82
C PHE A 8 3.28 -24.11 19.78
N LYS A 9 4.41 -23.96 20.48
CA LYS A 9 4.64 -22.81 21.37
C LYS A 9 4.76 -21.47 20.62
N THR A 10 5.30 -21.48 19.39
CA THR A 10 5.54 -20.25 18.61
C THR A 10 4.36 -19.81 17.74
N TYR A 11 3.44 -20.71 17.38
CA TYR A 11 2.31 -20.43 16.47
C TYR A 11 0.92 -20.73 17.08
N GLN A 12 0.73 -20.46 18.38
CA GLN A 12 -0.54 -20.72 19.08
C GLN A 12 -1.78 -20.10 18.39
N SER A 13 -1.67 -18.90 17.82
CA SER A 13 -2.78 -18.25 17.10
C SER A 13 -3.14 -18.95 15.77
N LYS A 14 -2.26 -19.82 15.25
CA LYS A 14 -2.43 -20.52 13.96
C LYS A 14 -2.51 -22.04 14.14
N ARG A 15 -2.80 -22.51 15.35
CA ARG A 15 -2.81 -23.93 15.74
C ARG A 15 -3.63 -24.82 14.81
N VAL A 16 -4.85 -24.40 14.47
CA VAL A 16 -5.74 -25.12 13.57
C VAL A 16 -5.16 -25.21 12.16
N GLN A 17 -4.54 -24.12 11.70
CA GLN A 17 -3.89 -24.04 10.40
C GLN A 17 -2.68 -24.98 10.33
N VAL A 18 -1.85 -25.02 11.37
CA VAL A 18 -0.69 -25.94 11.47
C VAL A 18 -1.15 -27.40 11.46
N LEU A 19 -2.21 -27.74 12.20
CA LEU A 19 -2.76 -29.11 12.21
C LEU A 19 -3.34 -29.50 10.85
N ARG A 20 -4.00 -28.57 10.17
CA ARG A 20 -4.52 -28.77 8.80
C ARG A 20 -3.38 -28.99 7.81
N TRP A 21 -2.36 -28.14 7.80
CA TRP A 21 -1.18 -28.30 6.94
C TRP A 21 -0.51 -29.65 7.16
N ARG A 22 -0.43 -30.10 8.41
CA ARG A 22 0.11 -31.42 8.74
C ARG A 22 -0.73 -32.57 8.17
N ARG A 23 -2.05 -32.46 8.25
CA ARG A 23 -2.98 -33.47 7.68
C ARG A 23 -2.89 -33.49 6.15
N GLU A 24 -2.73 -32.33 5.54
CA GLU A 24 -2.70 -32.13 4.08
C GLU A 24 -1.26 -32.08 3.54
N GLN A 25 -0.25 -32.48 4.32
CA GLN A 25 1.17 -32.28 4.01
C GLN A 25 1.57 -32.86 2.66
N SER A 26 1.16 -34.10 2.35
CA SER A 26 1.47 -34.73 1.07
C SER A 26 0.90 -33.96 -0.13
N LYS A 27 -0.29 -33.37 0.02
CA LYS A 27 -0.90 -32.53 -1.04
C LYS A 27 -0.18 -31.21 -1.21
N LEU A 28 0.32 -30.63 -0.10
CA LEU A 28 1.13 -29.41 -0.13
C LEU A 28 2.49 -29.65 -0.77
N GLU A 29 3.13 -30.78 -0.48
CA GLU A 29 4.41 -31.18 -1.09
C GLU A 29 4.26 -31.49 -2.58
N GLU A 30 3.18 -32.17 -2.98
CA GLU A 30 2.84 -32.40 -4.38
C GLU A 30 2.56 -31.09 -5.12
N ALA A 31 1.74 -30.20 -4.54
CA ALA A 31 1.47 -28.88 -5.11
C ALA A 31 2.72 -28.00 -5.19
N ALA A 32 3.59 -28.02 -4.17
CA ALA A 32 4.86 -27.28 -4.17
C ALA A 32 5.87 -27.84 -5.16
N SER A 33 5.86 -29.16 -5.42
CA SER A 33 6.71 -29.79 -6.42
C SER A 33 6.19 -29.57 -7.85
N ALA A 34 4.87 -29.49 -8.02
CA ALA A 34 4.21 -29.21 -9.29
C ALA A 34 4.32 -27.72 -9.69
N HIS A 35 4.29 -26.80 -8.72
CA HIS A 35 4.40 -25.37 -8.97
C HIS A 35 5.84 -24.88 -8.85
N LYS A 36 6.48 -24.65 -10.00
CA LYS A 36 7.78 -23.94 -10.12
C LYS A 36 7.66 -22.42 -10.20
N GLU A 37 6.44 -21.89 -10.23
CA GLU A 37 6.23 -20.46 -10.45
C GLU A 37 6.20 -19.72 -9.11
N GLU A 38 7.06 -18.70 -9.05
CA GLU A 38 7.20 -17.75 -7.96
C GLU A 38 5.81 -17.26 -7.53
N HIS A 39 5.50 -17.32 -6.23
CA HIS A 39 4.31 -16.67 -5.68
C HIS A 39 4.47 -15.14 -5.76
N ALA A 40 4.50 -14.59 -6.97
CA ALA A 40 4.40 -13.18 -7.20
C ALA A 40 2.99 -12.75 -6.76
N LYS A 41 2.92 -11.70 -5.95
CA LYS A 41 1.64 -11.00 -5.79
C LYS A 41 1.25 -10.53 -7.20
N ILE A 42 0.16 -11.07 -7.74
CA ILE A 42 -0.40 -10.78 -9.09
C ILE A 42 -0.67 -9.27 -9.31
N ARG A 43 -0.53 -8.44 -8.29
CA ARG A 43 -0.60 -7.00 -8.49
C ARG A 43 0.68 -6.55 -9.16
N ASP A 44 0.61 -6.35 -10.47
CA ASP A 44 1.52 -5.47 -11.17
C ASP A 44 1.67 -4.19 -10.34
N VAL A 45 2.91 -3.86 -10.04
CA VAL A 45 3.27 -2.58 -9.43
C VAL A 45 2.85 -1.50 -10.43
N GLY A 46 1.64 -0.96 -10.29
CA GLY A 46 1.10 0.09 -11.18
C GLY A 46 -0.38 -0.01 -11.53
N ILE A 47 -1.07 -1.14 -11.34
CA ILE A 47 -2.48 -1.30 -11.79
C ILE A 47 -3.52 -0.66 -10.84
N SER A 48 -3.11 -0.14 -9.68
CA SER A 48 -4.02 0.56 -8.77
C SER A 48 -3.99 2.08 -8.98
N ALA A 49 -4.59 2.59 -10.06
CA ALA A 49 -4.96 4.01 -10.19
C ALA A 49 -3.82 5.00 -9.83
N VAL A 50 -2.59 4.73 -10.29
CA VAL A 50 -1.42 5.57 -9.98
C VAL A 50 -1.21 6.53 -11.15
N LEU A 51 -1.09 7.83 -10.87
CA LEU A 51 -0.69 8.84 -11.84
C LEU A 51 0.75 8.55 -12.32
N SER A 52 1.17 9.12 -13.45
CA SER A 52 2.59 9.07 -13.82
C SER A 52 3.42 9.76 -12.74
N SER A 53 4.71 9.40 -12.66
CA SER A 53 5.64 10.01 -11.69
C SER A 53 5.66 11.54 -11.83
N ASP A 54 5.72 12.04 -13.06
CA ASP A 54 5.79 13.48 -13.37
C ASP A 54 4.52 14.23 -12.92
N THR A 55 3.35 13.62 -13.13
CA THR A 55 2.08 14.19 -12.66
C THR A 55 2.00 14.16 -11.14
N GLU A 56 2.46 13.08 -10.49
CA GLU A 56 2.51 13.00 -9.03
C GLU A 56 3.48 14.04 -8.43
N GLU A 57 4.63 14.27 -9.07
CA GLU A 57 5.62 15.28 -8.67
C GLU A 57 5.06 16.71 -8.79
N SER A 58 4.29 16.99 -9.84
CA SER A 58 3.60 18.28 -10.00
C SER A 58 2.65 18.58 -8.84
N ILE A 59 1.98 17.55 -8.30
CA ILE A 59 1.13 17.68 -7.10
C ILE A 59 1.99 17.94 -5.86
N VAL A 60 3.15 17.30 -5.73
CA VAL A 60 4.07 17.50 -4.61
C VAL A 60 4.58 18.93 -4.57
N VAL A 61 5.00 19.48 -5.71
CA VAL A 61 5.43 20.88 -5.83
C VAL A 61 4.32 21.82 -5.37
N TRP A 62 3.11 21.66 -5.91
CA TRP A 62 1.95 22.47 -5.53
C TRP A 62 1.60 22.37 -4.03
N VAL A 63 1.69 21.19 -3.41
CA VAL A 63 1.48 21.04 -1.96
C VAL A 63 2.55 21.79 -1.16
N ASN A 64 3.80 21.78 -1.62
CA ASN A 64 4.90 22.46 -0.93
C ASN A 64 4.79 23.99 -1.06
N GLU A 65 4.42 24.51 -2.23
CA GLU A 65 4.15 25.95 -2.43
C GLU A 65 3.08 26.45 -1.45
N LEU A 66 1.97 25.72 -1.30
CA LEU A 66 0.95 26.08 -0.32
C LEU A 66 1.48 26.08 1.12
N ARG A 67 2.35 25.14 1.47
CA ARG A 67 2.96 25.08 2.80
C ARG A 67 3.92 26.24 3.05
N GLU A 68 4.66 26.68 2.04
CA GLU A 68 5.51 27.87 2.10
C GLU A 68 4.69 29.14 2.33
N GLU A 69 3.49 29.22 1.72
CA GLU A 69 2.53 30.30 1.94
C GLU A 69 1.77 30.20 3.28
N GLY A 70 2.03 29.15 4.09
CA GLY A 70 1.32 28.90 5.35
C GLY A 70 -0.12 28.41 5.16
N VAL A 71 -0.49 28.01 3.94
CA VAL A 71 -1.83 27.50 3.61
C VAL A 71 -1.86 25.97 3.73
N PRO A 72 -2.72 25.40 4.58
CA PRO A 72 -2.82 23.95 4.70
C PRO A 72 -3.49 23.32 3.47
N ALA A 73 -2.78 22.45 2.76
CA ALA A 73 -3.35 21.62 1.70
C ALA A 73 -4.24 20.51 2.29
N SER A 74 -5.56 20.74 2.32
CA SER A 74 -6.52 19.75 2.82
C SER A 74 -6.59 18.51 1.90
N THR A 75 -7.04 17.38 2.45
CA THR A 75 -7.30 16.16 1.66
C THR A 75 -8.22 16.45 0.46
N LYS A 76 -9.22 17.31 0.61
CA LYS A 76 -10.14 17.66 -0.48
C LYS A 76 -9.44 18.45 -1.59
N MET A 77 -8.61 19.43 -1.23
CA MET A 77 -7.82 20.19 -2.21
C MET A 77 -6.87 19.28 -2.98
N LEU A 78 -6.20 18.36 -2.28
CA LEU A 78 -5.35 17.35 -2.90
C LEU A 78 -6.13 16.47 -3.90
N THR A 79 -7.34 16.00 -3.53
CA THR A 79 -8.14 15.19 -4.45
C THR A 79 -8.57 15.96 -5.70
N LEU A 80 -8.94 17.24 -5.54
CA LEU A 80 -9.33 18.08 -6.68
C LEU A 80 -8.14 18.32 -7.61
N LYS A 81 -6.99 18.70 -7.06
CA LYS A 81 -5.78 18.95 -7.88
C LYS A 81 -5.30 17.68 -8.58
N ALA A 82 -5.39 16.53 -7.91
CA ALA A 82 -5.03 15.25 -8.52
C ALA A 82 -5.95 14.89 -9.69
N CYS A 83 -7.28 15.11 -9.56
CA CYS A 83 -8.21 14.86 -10.66
C CYS A 83 -8.06 15.84 -11.82
N GLU A 84 -7.76 17.10 -11.54
CA GLU A 84 -7.42 18.12 -12.55
C GLU A 84 -6.21 17.66 -13.38
N LEU A 85 -5.09 17.38 -12.72
CA LEU A 85 -3.86 16.96 -13.41
C LEU A 85 -3.98 15.58 -14.08
N ALA A 86 -4.80 14.68 -13.54
CA ALA A 86 -5.14 13.42 -14.21
C ALA A 86 -5.89 13.67 -15.52
N SER A 87 -6.82 14.63 -15.52
CA SER A 87 -7.57 15.00 -16.72
C SER A 87 -6.67 15.62 -17.77
N ASP A 88 -5.75 16.49 -17.36
CA ASP A 88 -4.75 17.11 -18.23
C ASP A 88 -3.78 16.09 -18.83
N ALA A 89 -3.38 15.08 -18.02
CA ALA A 89 -2.58 13.94 -18.47
C ALA A 89 -3.39 12.88 -19.24
N ASN A 90 -4.68 13.14 -19.52
CA ASN A 90 -5.60 12.28 -20.27
C ASN A 90 -5.78 10.88 -19.63
N VAL A 91 -5.67 10.80 -18.29
CA VAL A 91 -5.89 9.60 -17.49
C VAL A 91 -7.38 9.44 -17.20
N LYS A 92 -8.02 8.47 -17.87
CA LYS A 92 -9.46 8.20 -17.72
C LYS A 92 -9.76 7.42 -16.43
N GLY A 93 -10.84 7.79 -15.75
CA GLY A 93 -11.36 7.05 -14.59
C GLY A 93 -10.58 7.23 -13.29
N PHE A 94 -9.74 8.27 -13.21
CA PHE A 94 -9.04 8.61 -11.97
C PHE A 94 -9.97 9.41 -11.03
N GLU A 95 -10.20 8.88 -9.82
CA GLU A 95 -11.13 9.47 -8.84
C GLU A 95 -10.44 9.94 -7.55
N ALA A 96 -9.10 9.89 -7.49
CA ALA A 96 -8.33 10.22 -6.28
C ALA A 96 -8.90 9.55 -5.00
N SER A 97 -9.23 8.25 -5.07
CA SER A 97 -9.83 7.50 -3.95
C SER A 97 -9.03 7.63 -2.64
N ASP A 98 -9.67 7.38 -1.49
CA ASP A 98 -9.00 7.42 -0.18
C ASP A 98 -7.76 6.53 -0.12
N LYS A 99 -7.76 5.39 -0.82
CA LYS A 99 -6.59 4.51 -0.91
C LYS A 99 -5.45 5.16 -1.66
N TRP A 100 -5.75 5.85 -2.77
CA TRP A 100 -4.76 6.61 -3.52
C TRP A 100 -4.19 7.75 -2.67
N VAL A 101 -5.05 8.54 -2.02
CA VAL A 101 -4.61 9.66 -1.17
C VAL A 101 -3.70 9.19 -0.03
N ASN A 102 -4.07 8.11 0.65
CA ASN A 102 -3.24 7.53 1.70
C ASN A 102 -1.91 6.98 1.16
N GLY A 103 -1.92 6.43 -0.05
CA GLY A 103 -0.71 6.01 -0.77
C GLY A 103 0.20 7.18 -1.10
N PHE A 104 -0.35 8.23 -1.71
CA PHE A 104 0.34 9.47 -2.07
C PHE A 104 1.02 10.11 -0.85
N LYS A 105 0.27 10.30 0.25
CA LYS A 105 0.83 10.86 1.49
C LYS A 105 1.97 10.02 2.05
N ARG A 106 1.86 8.70 1.96
CA ARG A 106 2.91 7.77 2.43
C ARG A 106 4.16 7.82 1.56
N ARG A 107 4.00 7.85 0.23
CA ARG A 107 5.13 7.91 -0.73
C ARG A 107 5.90 9.22 -0.60
N ASN A 108 5.19 10.33 -0.44
CA ASN A 108 5.76 11.67 -0.42
C ASN A 108 6.00 12.22 1.00
N CYS A 109 5.96 11.35 2.02
CA CYS A 109 6.22 11.70 3.42
C CYS A 109 5.38 12.88 3.95
N PHE A 110 4.17 13.08 3.44
CA PHE A 110 3.28 14.14 3.91
C PHE A 110 2.64 13.76 5.24
N SER A 111 3.29 14.23 6.31
CA SER A 111 2.70 14.32 7.65
C SER A 111 1.57 15.36 7.67
N LEU A 112 0.46 15.02 8.31
CA LEU A 112 -0.62 15.96 8.67
C LEU A 112 -0.32 16.73 9.96
N ARG A 113 0.74 16.38 10.68
CA ARG A 113 1.05 16.94 11.99
C ARG A 113 2.15 17.98 11.88
N ASP A 114 1.79 19.20 12.25
CA ASP A 114 2.73 20.15 12.83
C ASP A 114 3.13 19.65 14.22
N PRO A 115 4.41 19.69 14.62
CA PRO A 115 4.78 19.44 16.00
C PRO A 115 4.14 20.50 16.89
N THR A 116 3.18 20.11 17.73
CA THR A 116 2.70 20.96 18.82
C THR A 116 3.79 21.03 19.89
N ARG A 117 4.84 21.82 19.63
CA ARG A 117 5.78 22.22 20.69
C ARG A 117 5.20 23.45 21.40
N GLN A 118 4.42 23.17 22.43
CA GLN A 118 4.31 24.10 23.57
C GLN A 118 5.19 23.52 24.68
N GLY A 119 6.38 24.11 24.81
CA GLY A 119 7.40 23.74 25.79
C GLY A 119 8.60 24.64 25.61
#